data_AF-A0A0N1B5M3-F1
#
_entry.id   AF-A0A0N1B5M3-F1
#
_cell.length_a   1.000
_cell.length_b   1.000
_cell.length_c   1.000
_cell.angle_alpha   90.00
_cell.angle_beta   90.00
_cell.angle_gamma   90.00
#
_symmetry.space_group_name_H-M   'P 1'
#
loop_
_entity.id
_entity.type
_entity.pdbx_description
1 polymer ?
#
loop_
_entity_poly.entity_id
_entity_poly.type
_entity_poly.pdbx_seq_one_letter_code
_entity_poly.pdbx_strand_id
1 'polypeptide(L)'
;MTPESRLADLGIALPAAAVPAANYVPSVLAAGLLHISGQIPFTEDGGLIRGRLGETMDVAAGQEAAKRCAIGVIAQAKAALGELSNVARIVKLNVFVNSAPGFTDQPEVGNGASDLMVAV
;
A
#
# COMPACT_ATOMS: atom_id res chain seq x y z
N MET A 1 7.21 -20.95 -1.95
CA MET A 1 6.80 -19.74 -2.68
C MET A 1 7.30 -18.54 -1.91
N THR A 2 7.84 -17.55 -2.61
CA THR A 2 8.26 -16.27 -2.01
C THR A 2 7.18 -15.22 -2.25
N PRO A 3 7.15 -14.13 -1.46
CA PRO A 3 6.27 -13.00 -1.75
C PRO A 3 6.51 -12.43 -3.17
N GLU A 4 7.76 -12.39 -3.63
CA GLU A 4 8.11 -11.98 -5.00
C GLU A 4 7.46 -12.87 -6.07
N SER A 5 7.45 -14.21 -5.88
CA SER A 5 6.82 -15.09 -6.85
C SER A 5 5.30 -14.90 -6.89
N ARG A 6 4.66 -14.68 -5.72
CA ARG A 6 3.21 -14.40 -5.65
C ARG A 6 2.83 -13.09 -6.32
N LEU A 7 3.65 -12.05 -6.17
CA LEU A 7 3.46 -10.79 -6.88
C LEU A 7 3.50 -11.00 -8.40
N ALA A 8 4.46 -11.79 -8.89
CA ALA A 8 4.56 -12.12 -10.31
C ALA A 8 3.34 -12.92 -10.81
N ASP A 9 2.85 -13.90 -10.05
CA ASP A 9 1.66 -14.68 -10.38
C ASP A 9 0.39 -13.81 -10.45
N LEU A 10 0.32 -12.76 -9.63
CA LEU A 10 -0.75 -11.75 -9.65
C LEU A 10 -0.57 -10.68 -10.74
N GLY A 11 0.50 -10.76 -11.54
CA GLY A 11 0.84 -9.79 -12.57
C GLY A 11 1.27 -8.42 -12.03
N ILE A 12 1.74 -8.36 -10.78
CA ILE A 12 2.16 -7.11 -10.11
C ILE A 12 3.67 -6.95 -10.23
N ALA A 13 4.09 -5.96 -11.01
CA ALA A 13 5.46 -5.46 -10.97
C ALA A 13 5.59 -4.42 -9.85
N LEU A 14 6.56 -4.60 -8.96
CA LEU A 14 6.85 -3.60 -7.94
C LEU A 14 7.47 -2.35 -8.58
N PRO A 15 6.96 -1.15 -8.27
CA PRO A 15 7.60 0.08 -8.69
C PRO A 15 8.92 0.28 -7.93
N ALA A 16 9.75 1.20 -8.42
CA ALA A 16 10.82 1.74 -7.58
C ALA A 16 10.21 2.35 -6.31
N ALA A 17 10.84 2.10 -5.16
CA ALA A 17 10.39 2.66 -3.90
C ALA A 17 10.37 4.20 -3.97
N ALA A 18 9.25 4.80 -3.60
CA ALA A 18 9.06 6.24 -3.68
C ALA A 18 10.06 7.00 -2.79
N VAL A 19 10.60 8.09 -3.32
CA VAL A 19 11.45 9.03 -2.55
C VAL A 19 10.55 9.85 -1.62
N PRO A 20 10.98 10.15 -0.38
CA PRO A 20 10.21 10.99 0.54
C PRO A 20 9.85 12.35 -0.06
N ALA A 21 8.62 12.81 0.18
CA ALA A 21 8.13 14.09 -0.31
C ALA A 21 8.64 15.30 0.52
N ALA A 22 9.25 15.04 1.68
CA ALA A 22 9.76 16.05 2.60
C ALA A 22 10.90 15.49 3.46
N ASN A 23 11.30 16.22 4.51
CA ASN A 23 12.39 15.86 5.42
C ASN A 23 12.00 14.73 6.40
N TYR A 24 11.71 13.55 5.87
CA TYR A 24 11.49 12.31 6.61
C TYR A 24 12.06 11.14 5.82
N VAL A 25 12.27 9.99 6.49
CA VAL A 25 12.77 8.77 5.84
C VAL A 25 11.62 7.86 5.43
N PRO A 26 11.76 7.07 4.35
CA PRO A 26 10.67 6.25 3.85
C PRO A 26 10.34 5.06 4.76
N SER A 27 11.32 4.59 5.54
CA SER A 27 11.12 3.57 6.56
C SER A 27 12.20 3.64 7.66
N VAL A 28 11.89 3.06 8.82
CA VAL A 28 12.80 2.89 9.95
C VAL A 28 12.65 1.47 10.50
N LEU A 29 13.75 0.75 10.66
CA LEU A 29 13.78 -0.53 11.36
C LEU A 29 14.18 -0.30 12.82
N ALA A 30 13.27 -0.58 13.76
CA ALA A 30 13.51 -0.41 15.19
C ALA A 30 13.09 -1.68 15.94
N ALA A 31 14.03 -2.31 16.64
CA ALA A 31 13.78 -3.52 17.45
C ALA A 31 13.00 -4.63 16.71
N GLY A 32 13.31 -4.85 15.43
CA GLY A 32 12.66 -5.88 14.60
C GLY A 32 11.31 -5.47 13.98
N LEU A 33 10.84 -4.23 14.22
CA LEU A 33 9.66 -3.67 13.55
C LEU A 33 10.11 -2.69 12.46
N LEU A 34 9.77 -3.00 11.21
CA LEU A 34 9.94 -2.08 10.09
C LEU A 34 8.72 -1.15 10.01
N HIS A 35 8.92 0.11 10.36
CA HIS A 35 7.91 1.16 10.21
C HIS A 35 8.07 1.80 8.84
N ILE A 36 7.02 1.73 8.02
CA ILE A 36 6.98 2.32 6.68
C ILE A 36 6.13 3.59 6.72
N SER A 37 6.66 4.69 6.18
CA SER A 37 5.96 5.96 6.04
C SER A 37 4.77 5.84 5.09
N GLY A 38 3.82 6.78 5.16
CA GLY A 38 2.61 6.76 4.35
C GLY A 38 2.87 6.59 2.85
N GLN A 39 2.16 5.66 2.22
CA GLN A 39 2.20 5.41 0.78
C GLN A 39 0.92 5.94 0.14
N ILE A 40 1.04 6.41 -1.10
CA ILE A 40 0.00 7.14 -1.84
C ILE A 40 -0.27 6.36 -3.14
N PRO A 41 -1.51 6.37 -3.69
CA PRO A 41 -1.90 5.46 -4.77
C PRO A 41 -1.43 5.94 -6.15
N PHE A 42 -0.13 5.80 -6.40
CA PHE A 42 0.43 6.02 -7.73
C PHE A 42 -0.01 4.91 -8.69
N THR A 43 -0.44 5.32 -9.88
CA THR A 43 -0.71 4.40 -11.00
C THR A 43 0.61 4.02 -11.69
N GLU A 44 0.59 2.97 -12.51
CA GLU A 44 1.79 2.47 -13.22
C GLU A 44 2.40 3.49 -14.18
N ASP A 45 1.58 4.39 -14.73
CA ASP A 45 2.00 5.49 -15.59
C ASP A 45 2.49 6.74 -14.80
N GLY A 46 2.59 6.64 -13.47
CA GLY A 46 3.05 7.73 -12.60
C GLY A 46 1.97 8.76 -12.25
N GLY A 47 0.72 8.54 -12.68
CA GLY A 47 -0.45 9.30 -12.24
C GLY A 47 -0.81 9.04 -10.77
N LEU A 48 -1.84 9.74 -10.29
CA LEU A 48 -2.34 9.59 -8.92
C LEU A 48 -3.84 9.35 -8.93
N ILE A 49 -4.28 8.28 -8.25
CA ILE A 49 -5.71 8.07 -8.00
C ILE A 49 -6.16 9.11 -6.96
N ARG A 50 -7.07 9.99 -7.35
CA ARG A 50 -7.57 11.11 -6.53
C ARG A 50 -9.09 11.13 -6.51
N GLY A 51 -9.65 11.48 -5.35
CA GLY A 51 -11.09 11.66 -5.17
C GLY A 51 -11.46 11.67 -3.69
N ARG A 52 -12.77 11.72 -3.43
CA ARG A 52 -13.35 11.62 -2.09
C ARG A 52 -14.48 10.60 -2.11
N LEU A 53 -14.39 9.59 -1.26
CA LEU A 53 -15.37 8.51 -1.17
C LEU A 53 -16.72 9.06 -0.71
N GLY A 54 -17.80 8.63 -1.38
CA GLY A 54 -19.15 9.15 -1.14
C GLY A 54 -19.43 10.52 -1.78
N GLU A 55 -18.54 11.02 -2.64
CA GLU A 55 -18.76 12.24 -3.41
C GLU A 55 -18.25 12.13 -4.85
N THR A 56 -16.94 11.99 -5.05
CA THR A 56 -16.30 11.93 -6.39
C THR A 56 -15.69 10.58 -6.71
N MET A 57 -15.80 9.62 -5.79
CA MET A 57 -15.20 8.28 -5.91
C MET A 57 -16.13 7.24 -5.27
N ASP A 58 -16.23 6.08 -5.91
CA ASP A 58 -16.93 4.91 -5.40
C ASP A 58 -15.99 3.95 -4.64
N VAL A 59 -16.56 2.96 -3.97
CA VAL A 59 -15.81 1.99 -3.15
C VAL A 59 -14.82 1.19 -3.99
N ALA A 60 -15.19 0.80 -5.22
CA ALA A 60 -14.33 -0.01 -6.09
C ALA A 60 -13.06 0.75 -6.52
N ALA A 61 -13.19 2.01 -6.92
CA ALA A 61 -12.06 2.89 -7.19
C ALA A 61 -11.22 3.13 -5.92
N GLY A 62 -11.86 3.25 -4.76
CA GLY A 62 -11.19 3.33 -3.46
C GLY A 62 -10.37 2.07 -3.14
N GLN A 63 -10.89 0.89 -3.42
CA GLN A 63 -10.17 -0.38 -3.22
C GLN A 63 -8.94 -0.47 -4.12
N GLU A 64 -9.06 -0.07 -5.39
CA GLU A 64 -7.90 0.00 -6.28
C GLU A 64 -6.86 1.00 -5.76
N ALA A 65 -7.28 2.16 -5.26
CA ALA A 65 -6.37 3.10 -4.60
C ALA A 65 -5.67 2.48 -3.38
N ALA A 66 -6.41 1.80 -2.49
CA ALA A 66 -5.83 1.13 -1.34
C ALA A 66 -4.83 0.03 -1.75
N LYS A 67 -5.14 -0.75 -2.80
CA LYS A 67 -4.22 -1.74 -3.38
C LYS A 67 -2.94 -1.10 -3.90
N ARG A 68 -3.03 0.04 -4.60
CA ARG A 68 -1.85 0.79 -5.07
C ARG A 68 -0.99 1.30 -3.91
N CYS A 69 -1.60 1.79 -2.83
CA CYS A 69 -0.87 2.13 -1.61
C CYS A 69 -0.14 0.90 -1.03
N ALA A 70 -0.79 -0.26 -0.98
CA ALA A 70 -0.19 -1.50 -0.49
C ALA A 70 0.99 -1.98 -1.35
N ILE A 71 0.91 -1.85 -2.68
CA ILE A 71 2.04 -2.10 -3.59
C ILE A 71 3.22 -1.18 -3.24
N GLY A 72 2.97 0.10 -2.99
CA GLY A 72 3.99 1.04 -2.51
C GLY A 72 4.63 0.60 -1.19
N VAL A 73 3.83 0.08 -0.24
CA VAL A 73 4.35 -0.44 1.05
C VAL A 73 5.28 -1.62 0.81
N ILE A 74 4.88 -2.56 -0.05
CA ILE A 74 5.70 -3.73 -0.40
C ILE A 74 7.00 -3.30 -1.08
N ALA A 75 6.95 -2.31 -1.98
CA ALA A 75 8.15 -1.75 -2.60
C ALA A 75 9.11 -1.14 -1.57
N GLN A 76 8.61 -0.40 -0.58
CA GLN A 76 9.42 0.14 0.52
C GLN A 76 10.01 -0.98 1.41
N ALA A 77 9.23 -2.01 1.70
CA ALA A 77 9.71 -3.16 2.46
C ALA A 77 10.85 -3.87 1.72
N LYS A 78 10.71 -4.10 0.40
CA LYS A 78 11.75 -4.70 -0.43
C LYS A 78 13.01 -3.82 -0.47
N ALA A 79 12.85 -2.51 -0.65
CA ALA A 79 13.99 -1.58 -0.64
C ALA A 79 14.73 -1.58 0.70
N ALA A 80 14.02 -1.69 1.83
CA ALA A 80 14.62 -1.68 3.15
C ALA A 80 15.29 -3.01 3.54
N LEU A 81 14.77 -4.15 3.05
CA LEU A 81 15.15 -5.50 3.49
C LEU A 81 15.88 -6.34 2.42
N GLY A 82 15.93 -5.86 1.18
CA GLY A 82 16.41 -6.60 0.00
C GLY A 82 15.40 -7.64 -0.51
N GLU A 83 15.12 -8.64 0.34
CA GLU A 83 14.18 -9.72 0.04
C GLU A 83 12.96 -9.67 0.96
N LEU A 84 11.76 -9.81 0.39
CA LEU A 84 10.51 -9.79 1.14
C LEU A 84 10.33 -11.00 2.04
N SER A 85 11.04 -12.10 1.76
CA SER A 85 11.09 -13.28 2.63
C SER A 85 11.70 -12.99 4.02
N ASN A 86 12.34 -11.82 4.19
CA ASN A 86 12.81 -11.35 5.50
C ASN A 86 11.68 -10.78 6.38
N VAL A 87 10.46 -10.62 5.85
CA VAL A 87 9.29 -10.17 6.61
C VAL A 87 8.63 -11.37 7.29
N ALA A 88 8.73 -11.45 8.62
CA ALA A 88 8.12 -12.55 9.37
C ALA A 88 6.59 -12.48 9.43
N ARG A 89 6.03 -11.26 9.52
CA ARG A 89 4.58 -11.00 9.53
C ARG A 89 4.26 -9.53 9.34
N ILE A 90 3.09 -9.26 8.77
CA ILE A 90 2.47 -7.93 8.81
C ILE A 90 1.74 -7.78 10.15
N VAL A 91 2.24 -6.91 11.03
CA VAL A 91 1.66 -6.71 12.38
C VAL A 91 0.46 -5.78 12.34
N LYS A 92 0.50 -4.76 11.48
CA LYS A 92 -0.53 -3.72 11.40
C LYS A 92 -0.55 -3.06 10.02
N LEU A 93 -1.74 -2.74 9.55
CA LEU A 93 -1.99 -1.79 8.46
C LEU A 93 -2.83 -0.63 8.99
N ASN A 94 -2.51 0.61 8.61
CA ASN A 94 -3.38 1.76 8.82
C ASN A 94 -3.74 2.30 7.43
N VAL A 95 -5.03 2.30 7.09
CA VAL A 95 -5.52 2.82 5.83
C VAL A 95 -6.31 4.11 6.12
N PHE A 96 -5.85 5.22 5.55
CA PHE A 96 -6.51 6.52 5.69
C PHE A 96 -7.31 6.83 4.43
N VAL A 97 -8.61 7.04 4.58
CA VAL A 97 -9.55 7.21 3.45
C VAL A 97 -10.15 8.61 3.46
N ASN A 98 -9.88 9.40 2.42
CA ASN A 98 -10.54 10.69 2.21
C ASN A 98 -12.03 10.48 1.93
N SER A 99 -12.88 10.81 2.90
CA SER A 99 -14.30 10.45 2.92
C SER A 99 -15.19 11.69 3.04
N ALA A 100 -16.30 11.71 2.32
CA ALA A 100 -17.34 12.70 2.52
C ALA A 100 -18.09 12.47 3.85
N PRO A 101 -18.71 13.50 4.45
CA PRO A 101 -19.58 13.30 5.58
C PRO A 101 -20.67 12.27 5.27
N GLY A 102 -20.83 11.27 6.14
CA GLY A 102 -21.81 10.20 5.97
C GLY A 102 -21.32 8.95 5.22
N PHE A 103 -20.13 8.99 4.62
CA PHE A 103 -19.51 7.76 4.10
C PHE A 103 -18.95 6.92 5.25
N THR A 104 -19.31 5.63 5.30
CA THR A 104 -18.96 4.72 6.42
C THR A 104 -18.31 3.41 5.97
N ASP A 105 -18.06 3.25 4.67
CA ASP A 105 -17.55 1.99 4.10
C ASP A 105 -16.01 2.04 3.94
N GLN A 106 -15.32 2.73 4.86
CA GLN A 106 -13.86 2.76 4.89
C GLN A 106 -13.24 1.37 5.08
N PRO A 107 -13.81 0.43 5.87
CA PRO A 107 -13.30 -0.94 5.96
C PRO A 107 -13.25 -1.64 4.59
N GLU A 108 -14.31 -1.49 3.78
CA GLU A 108 -14.45 -2.08 2.46
C GLU A 108 -13.41 -1.52 1.49
N VAL A 109 -13.15 -0.21 1.55
CA VAL A 109 -12.04 0.42 0.82
C VAL A 109 -10.69 -0.14 1.27
N GLY A 110 -10.49 -0.29 2.58
CA GLY A 110 -9.28 -0.83 3.17
C GLY A 110 -8.98 -2.29 2.79
N ASN A 111 -9.99 -3.07 2.40
CA ASN A 111 -9.79 -4.43 1.91
C ASN A 111 -8.93 -4.48 0.65
N GLY A 112 -8.95 -3.44 -0.20
CA GLY A 112 -8.04 -3.39 -1.35
C GLY A 112 -6.55 -3.51 -0.96
N ALA A 113 -6.17 -2.98 0.20
CA ALA A 113 -4.83 -3.15 0.75
C ALA A 113 -4.66 -4.50 1.47
N SER A 114 -5.62 -4.88 2.31
CA SER A 114 -5.53 -6.07 3.16
C SER A 114 -5.57 -7.36 2.34
N ASP A 115 -6.41 -7.44 1.32
CA ASP A 115 -6.53 -8.59 0.42
C ASP A 115 -5.21 -8.84 -0.31
N LEU A 116 -4.52 -7.78 -0.77
CA LEU A 116 -3.20 -7.90 -1.38
C LEU A 116 -2.16 -8.42 -0.37
N MET A 117 -2.16 -7.90 0.85
CA MET A 117 -1.22 -8.32 1.91
C MET A 117 -1.45 -9.77 2.38
N VAL A 118 -2.65 -10.32 2.17
CA VAL A 118 -2.95 -11.74 2.40
C VAL A 118 -2.52 -12.60 1.21
N ALA A 119 -2.67 -12.09 -0.01
CA ALA A 119 -2.36 -12.82 -1.24
C ALA A 119 -0.85 -12.98 -1.50
N VAL A 120 -0.01 -12.15 -0.89
CA VAL A 120 1.45 -12.07 -1.10
C VAL A 120 2.21 -12.52 0.14
#